data_AF-A0AAV2SGA2-F1
#
_entry.id   AF-A0AAV2SGA2-F1
#
_cell.length_a   1.000
_cell.length_b   1.000
_cell.length_c   1.000
_cell.angle_alpha   90.00
_cell.angle_beta   90.00
_cell.angle_gamma   90.00
#
_symmetry.space_group_name_H-M   'P 1'
#
loop_
_entity.id
_entity.type
_entity.pdbx_description
1 polymer ?
#
loop_
_entity_poly.entity_id
_entity_poly.type
_entity_poly.pdbx_seq_one_letter_code
_entity_poly.pdbx_strand_id
1 'polypeptide(L)'
;MAALLRLLFVAVAVVGCVVAQDCARWCKDDQGRAYCCHDGRDTVGNSEVHHGHCPPIRKVCPATRFQSPQVCSDDGECAYSSKCCFDKCLDHHTCKPAQPPFH
;
A
#
# COMPACT_ATOMS: atom_id res chain seq x y z
N MET A 1 31.02 -10.91 32.29
CA MET A 1 30.26 -11.55 31.19
C MET A 1 28.80 -11.09 31.16
N ALA A 2 28.05 -11.14 32.27
CA ALA A 2 26.64 -10.71 32.32
C ALA A 2 26.39 -9.22 31.97
N ALA A 3 27.26 -8.30 32.38
CA ALA A 3 27.12 -6.87 32.07
C ALA A 3 27.32 -6.57 30.56
N LEU A 4 28.30 -7.23 29.93
CA LEU A 4 28.54 -7.12 28.49
C LEU A 4 27.36 -7.68 27.68
N LEU A 5 26.81 -8.80 28.13
CA LEU A 5 25.63 -9.42 27.53
C LEU A 5 24.40 -8.50 27.61
N ARG A 6 24.17 -7.87 28.78
CA ARG A 6 23.09 -6.88 28.97
C ARG A 6 23.25 -5.66 28.06
N LEU A 7 24.47 -5.13 27.94
CA LEU A 7 24.75 -4.01 27.05
C LEU A 7 24.53 -4.37 25.57
N LEU A 8 24.91 -5.57 25.16
CA LEU A 8 24.63 -6.09 23.81
C LEU A 8 23.12 -6.24 23.57
N PHE A 9 22.37 -6.81 24.52
CA PHE A 9 20.91 -6.91 24.40
C PHE A 9 20.23 -5.53 24.32
N VAL A 10 20.66 -4.57 25.13
CA VAL A 10 20.15 -3.20 25.09
C VAL A 10 20.49 -2.54 23.75
N ALA A 11 21.73 -2.68 23.26
CA ALA A 11 22.14 -2.14 21.96
C ALA A 11 21.34 -2.75 20.80
N VAL A 12 21.12 -4.07 20.80
CA VAL A 12 20.32 -4.76 19.79
C VAL A 12 18.85 -4.33 19.84
N ALA A 13 18.27 -4.19 21.03
CA ALA A 13 16.89 -3.72 21.18
C ALA A 13 16.73 -2.26 20.71
N VAL A 14 17.68 -1.39 21.08
CA VAL A 14 17.69 0.01 20.64
C VAL A 14 17.81 0.07 19.11
N VAL A 15 18.79 -0.61 18.51
CA VAL A 15 18.95 -0.65 17.04
C VAL A 15 17.71 -1.25 16.37
N GLY A 16 17.13 -2.32 16.93
CA GLY A 16 15.91 -2.94 16.40
C GLY A 16 14.70 -1.99 16.36
N CYS A 17 14.54 -1.13 17.37
CA CYS A 17 13.47 -0.13 17.40
C CYS A 17 13.69 1.01 16.38
N VAL A 18 14.95 1.40 16.08
CA VAL A 18 15.22 2.46 15.09
C VAL A 18 14.99 1.99 13.65
N VAL A 19 15.06 0.67 13.39
CA VAL A 19 14.92 0.10 12.03
C VAL A 19 13.45 -0.21 11.68
N ALA A 20 12.50 0.06 12.59
CA ALA A 20 11.08 0.04 12.23
C ALA A 20 10.85 1.08 11.14
N GLN A 21 10.57 0.62 9.92
CA GLN A 21 10.32 1.48 8.76
C GLN A 21 9.04 2.27 9.05
N ASP A 22 9.17 3.55 9.42
CA ASP A 22 8.05 4.47 9.54
C ASP A 22 7.42 4.62 8.16
N CYS A 23 6.28 3.97 7.96
CA CYS A 23 5.51 4.05 6.74
C CYS A 23 4.48 5.19 6.83
N ALA A 24 4.44 6.06 5.83
CA ALA A 24 3.53 7.20 5.82
C ALA A 24 2.07 6.80 5.54
N ARG A 25 1.84 5.81 4.67
CA ARG A 25 0.50 5.25 4.42
C ARG A 25 0.52 3.74 4.27
N TRP A 26 -0.36 3.10 5.04
CA TRP A 26 -0.57 1.66 5.00
C TRP A 26 -1.79 1.33 4.14
N CYS A 27 -1.61 0.41 3.19
CA CYS A 27 -2.68 -0.15 2.38
C CYS A 27 -2.89 -1.62 2.70
N LYS A 28 -3.99 -2.20 2.21
CA LYS A 28 -4.30 -3.63 2.37
C LYS A 28 -4.30 -4.36 1.04
N ASP A 29 -3.64 -5.52 0.96
CA ASP A 29 -3.67 -6.37 -0.23
C ASP A 29 -4.99 -7.15 -0.39
N ASP A 30 -5.06 -8.06 -1.38
CA ASP A 30 -6.23 -8.91 -1.63
C ASP A 30 -6.54 -9.91 -0.50
N GLN A 31 -5.60 -10.12 0.42
CA GLN A 31 -5.74 -10.96 1.61
C GLN A 31 -6.00 -10.13 2.87
N GLY A 32 -6.09 -8.81 2.75
CA GLY A 32 -6.26 -7.89 3.87
C GLY A 32 -4.97 -7.63 4.67
N ARG A 33 -3.81 -8.10 4.21
CA ARG A 33 -2.53 -7.87 4.87
C ARG A 33 -2.10 -6.43 4.64
N ALA A 34 -1.67 -5.78 5.71
CA ALA A 34 -1.16 -4.43 5.65
C ALA A 34 0.24 -4.42 5.03
N TYR A 35 0.48 -3.52 4.09
CA TYR A 35 1.81 -3.25 3.55
C TYR A 35 2.01 -1.75 3.35
N CYS A 36 3.27 -1.33 3.32
CA CYS A 36 3.60 0.07 3.10
C CYS A 36 3.43 0.41 1.62
N CYS A 37 2.45 1.26 1.31
CA CYS A 37 2.15 1.69 -0.05
C CYS A 37 2.59 3.14 -0.33
N HIS A 38 2.97 3.88 0.71
CA HIS A 38 3.60 5.20 0.60
C HIS A 38 4.65 5.37 1.70
N ASP A 39 5.87 5.68 1.31
CA ASP A 39 7.02 5.83 2.21
C ASP A 39 7.22 7.27 2.71
N GLY A 40 6.35 8.21 2.31
CA GLY A 40 6.40 9.59 2.78
C GLY A 40 7.45 10.46 2.08
N ARG A 41 8.07 9.98 0.99
CA ARG A 41 9.00 10.80 0.18
C ARG A 41 8.31 11.94 -0.55
N ASP A 42 7.03 11.75 -0.91
CA ASP A 42 6.19 12.77 -1.52
C ASP A 42 5.11 13.26 -0.56
N THR A 43 4.64 14.49 -0.78
CA THR A 43 3.53 15.08 -0.02
C THR A 43 2.28 14.23 -0.16
N VAL A 44 1.84 13.67 0.95
CA VAL A 44 0.58 12.95 1.03
C VAL A 44 -0.55 13.97 0.88
N GLY A 45 -1.23 13.97 -0.26
CA GLY A 45 -2.47 14.75 -0.44
C GLY A 45 -3.52 14.33 0.59
N ASN A 46 -4.53 15.18 0.79
CA ASN A 46 -5.66 14.83 1.65
C ASN A 46 -6.23 13.48 1.21
N SER A 47 -6.55 12.62 2.18
CA SER A 47 -7.18 11.34 1.86
C SER A 47 -8.58 11.61 1.32
N GLU A 48 -8.80 11.24 0.07
CA GLU A 48 -10.10 11.34 -0.58
C GLU A 48 -10.68 9.94 -0.73
N VAL A 49 -12.00 9.86 -0.74
CA VAL A 49 -12.72 8.60 -0.96
C VAL A 49 -13.70 8.84 -2.10
N HIS A 50 -13.40 8.25 -3.25
CA HIS A 50 -14.29 8.32 -4.41
C HIS A 50 -15.45 7.34 -4.26
N HIS A 51 -16.60 7.70 -4.84
CA HIS A 51 -17.80 6.88 -4.84
C HIS A 51 -17.58 5.53 -5.55
N GLY A 52 -18.38 4.54 -5.17
CA GLY A 52 -18.33 3.19 -5.75
C GLY A 52 -17.29 2.30 -5.06
N HIS A 53 -16.93 1.20 -5.73
CA HIS A 53 -16.08 0.15 -5.16
C HIS A 53 -14.98 -0.28 -6.12
N CYS A 54 -13.91 -0.85 -5.57
CA CYS A 54 -12.88 -1.48 -6.37
C CYS A 54 -13.47 -2.63 -7.20
N PRO A 55 -13.02 -2.83 -8.45
CA PRO A 55 -13.43 -3.99 -9.22
C PRO A 55 -12.95 -5.28 -8.54
N PRO A 56 -13.62 -6.43 -8.80
CA PRO A 56 -13.18 -7.71 -8.27
C PRO A 56 -11.72 -8.01 -8.61
N ILE A 57 -10.99 -8.60 -7.67
CA ILE A 57 -9.61 -9.04 -7.88
C ILE A 57 -9.59 -10.06 -9.03
N ARG A 58 -8.74 -9.81 -10.03
CA ARG A 58 -8.61 -10.68 -11.20
C ARG A 58 -7.99 -12.01 -10.78
N LYS A 59 -8.54 -13.12 -11.29
CA LYS A 59 -8.02 -14.47 -11.05
C LYS A 59 -6.83 -14.82 -11.95
N VAL A 60 -6.69 -14.13 -13.10
CA VAL A 60 -5.69 -14.41 -14.12
C VAL A 60 -5.04 -13.10 -14.56
N CYS A 61 -3.72 -13.12 -14.75
CA CYS A 61 -2.95 -11.97 -15.21
C CYS A 61 -2.77 -12.02 -16.74
N PRO A 62 -3.06 -10.92 -17.45
CA PRO A 62 -2.85 -10.87 -18.90
C PRO A 62 -1.37 -10.99 -19.24
N ALA A 63 -1.06 -11.68 -20.34
CA ALA A 63 0.32 -11.91 -20.79
C ALA A 63 1.03 -10.63 -21.26
N THR A 64 0.27 -9.62 -21.71
CA THR A 64 0.79 -8.35 -22.21
C THR A 64 0.38 -7.19 -21.32
N ARG A 65 1.35 -6.33 -21.03
CA ARG A 65 1.14 -5.04 -20.35
C ARG A 65 1.49 -3.93 -21.34
N PHE A 66 0.50 -3.47 -22.09
CA PHE A 66 0.70 -2.41 -23.08
C PHE A 66 1.06 -1.07 -22.42
N GLN A 67 0.55 -0.82 -21.21
CA GLN A 67 0.88 0.33 -20.37
C GLN A 67 0.84 -0.07 -18.90
N SER A 68 1.74 0.47 -18.09
CA SER A 68 1.66 0.29 -16.63
C SER A 68 0.61 1.24 -16.07
N PRO A 69 -0.38 0.74 -15.32
CA PRO A 69 -1.32 1.59 -14.61
C PRO A 69 -0.60 2.53 -13.64
N GLN A 70 -1.22 3.67 -13.34
CA GLN A 70 -0.71 4.60 -12.32
C GLN A 70 -0.73 3.90 -10.95
N VAL A 71 0.43 3.90 -10.27
CA VAL A 71 0.54 3.49 -8.87
C VAL A 71 -0.14 4.54 -8.00
N CYS A 72 -0.86 4.12 -6.97
CA CYS A 72 -1.51 5.04 -6.07
C CYS A 72 -1.47 4.52 -4.63
N SER A 73 -1.64 5.42 -3.67
CA SER A 73 -1.83 5.08 -2.26
C SER A 73 -3.20 5.50 -1.71
N ASP A 74 -3.93 6.35 -2.44
CA ASP A 74 -5.22 6.94 -2.05
C ASP A 74 -6.09 7.24 -3.28
N ASP A 75 -7.41 7.30 -3.12
CA ASP A 75 -8.31 7.59 -4.25
C ASP A 75 -8.06 8.99 -4.83
N GLY A 76 -7.64 9.96 -4.02
CA GLY A 76 -7.37 11.33 -4.45
C GLY A 76 -6.19 11.48 -5.43
N GLU A 77 -5.38 10.43 -5.57
CA GLU A 77 -4.34 10.37 -6.60
C GLU A 77 -4.90 9.93 -7.96
N CYS A 78 -6.13 9.42 -7.99
CA CYS A 78 -6.82 8.94 -9.18
C CYS A 78 -7.84 9.96 -9.71
N ALA A 79 -8.31 9.76 -10.95
CA ALA A 79 -9.46 10.50 -11.43
C ALA A 79 -10.71 10.25 -10.56
N TYR A 80 -11.61 11.22 -10.43
CA TYR A 80 -12.82 11.15 -9.60
C TYR A 80 -13.73 9.92 -9.85
N SER A 81 -13.68 9.35 -11.06
CA SER A 81 -14.42 8.14 -11.45
C SER A 81 -13.65 6.83 -11.22
N SER A 82 -12.51 6.89 -10.54
CA SER A 82 -11.60 5.78 -10.30
C SER A 82 -11.30 5.63 -8.82
N LYS A 83 -10.89 4.42 -8.43
CA LYS A 83 -10.47 4.11 -7.07
C LYS A 83 -9.06 3.54 -7.08
N CYS A 84 -8.35 3.76 -5.98
CA CYS A 84 -7.06 3.19 -5.74
C CYS A 84 -7.22 1.77 -5.20
N CYS A 85 -6.90 0.78 -6.03
CA CYS A 85 -7.28 -0.61 -5.80
C CYS A 85 -6.09 -1.56 -5.96
N PHE A 86 -5.97 -2.53 -5.05
CA PHE A 86 -4.92 -3.55 -5.15
C PHE A 86 -4.98 -4.30 -6.49
N ASP A 87 -3.85 -4.42 -7.16
CA ASP A 87 -3.69 -5.22 -8.36
C ASP A 87 -2.81 -6.43 -8.08
N LYS A 88 -3.45 -7.59 -7.90
CA LYS A 88 -2.76 -8.86 -7.65
C LYS A 88 -1.71 -9.21 -8.71
N CYS A 89 -1.88 -8.75 -9.94
CA CYS A 89 -0.93 -9.03 -11.00
C CYS A 89 0.31 -8.14 -10.91
N LEU A 90 0.21 -6.96 -10.30
CA LEU A 90 1.32 -6.02 -10.12
C LEU A 90 1.86 -5.99 -8.69
N ASP A 91 1.15 -6.60 -7.74
CA ASP A 91 1.47 -6.65 -6.31
C ASP A 91 1.54 -5.27 -5.62
N HIS A 92 0.74 -4.31 -6.11
CA HIS A 92 0.58 -2.97 -5.53
C HIS A 92 -0.77 -2.35 -5.91
N HIS A 93 -1.15 -1.26 -5.25
CA HIS A 93 -2.35 -0.49 -5.61
C HIS A 93 -2.17 0.32 -6.89
N THR A 94 -3.21 0.34 -7.72
CA THR A 94 -3.26 1.14 -8.94
C THR A 94 -4.64 1.76 -9.12
N CYS A 95 -4.70 2.87 -9.87
CA CYS A 95 -5.97 3.50 -10.22
C CYS A 95 -6.77 2.60 -11.18
N LYS A 96 -7.98 2.24 -10.77
CA LYS A 96 -8.92 1.41 -11.56
C LYS A 96 -10.29 2.10 -11.65
N PRO A 97 -11.03 1.92 -12.75
CA PRO A 97 -12.39 2.44 -12.85
C PRO A 97 -13.27 1.94 -11.70
N ALA A 98 -13.98 2.85 -11.05
CA ALA A 98 -14.89 2.53 -9.96
C ALA A 98 -16.07 1.69 -10.47
N GLN A 99 -16.43 0.65 -9.73
CA GLN A 99 -17.67 -0.07 -9.96
C GLN A 99 -18.83 0.68 -9.29
N PRO A 100 -20.03 0.69 -9.90
CA PRO A 100 -21.21 1.24 -9.25
C PRO A 100 -21.46 0.52 -7.91
N PRO A 101 -22.12 1.19 -6.94
CA PRO A 101 -22.58 0.51 -5.74
C PRO A 101 -23.52 -0.64 -6.13
N PHE A 102 -23.37 -1.79 -5.46
CA PHE A 102 -24.32 -2.88 -5.60
C PHE A 102 -25.68 -2.40 -5.06
N HIS A 103 -26.70 -2.40 -5.91
CA HIS A 103 -28.10 -2.11 -5.55
C HIS A 103 -28.81 -3.40 -5.14
#